data_AF-A0A1A8KHA5-F1
#
_entry.id   AF-A0A1A8KHA5-F1
#
_cell.length_a   1.000
_cell.length_b   1.000
_cell.length_c   1.000
_cell.angle_alpha   90.00
_cell.angle_beta   90.00
_cell.angle_gamma   90.00
#
_symmetry.space_group_name_H-M   'P 1'
#
loop_
_entity.id
_entity.type
_entity.pdbx_description
1 polymer ?
#
loop_
_entity_poly.entity_id
_entity_poly.type
_entity_poly.pdbx_seq_one_letter_code
_entity_poly.pdbx_strand_id
1 'polypeptide(L)'
;DFSSPIIQAQGVRSLVAAVLKEKGSNGPIMQSSTQGPALEALWQQCCSDCALVRSACCDAVVLLVDQGHADLQYVLSNVLILLPSARNTQGLIR
;
A
#
# COMPACT_ATOMS: atom_id res chain seq x y z
N ASP A 1 -25.41 -8.91 6.96
CA ASP A 1 -25.19 -7.91 5.91
C ASP A 1 -25.02 -6.55 6.57
N PHE A 2 -23.78 -6.16 6.85
CA PHE A 2 -23.46 -4.83 7.39
C PHE A 2 -22.05 -4.45 6.92
N SER A 3 -21.85 -4.36 5.61
CA SER A 3 -20.66 -3.68 5.06
C SER A 3 -20.97 -2.19 4.95
N SER A 4 -21.14 -1.52 6.10
CA SER A 4 -21.27 -0.06 6.07
C SER A 4 -19.98 0.50 5.47
N PRO A 5 -20.05 1.36 4.43
CA PRO A 5 -18.90 2.03 3.84
C PRO A 5 -18.03 2.74 4.90
N ILE A 6 -18.65 3.15 6.01
CA ILE A 6 -17.99 3.77 7.16
C ILE A 6 -17.06 2.78 7.87
N ILE A 7 -17.49 1.54 8.08
CA ILE A 7 -16.69 0.48 8.73
C ILE A 7 -15.50 0.12 7.85
N GLN A 8 -15.71 0.04 6.53
CA GLN A 8 -14.64 -0.24 5.57
C GLN A 8 -13.59 0.89 5.53
N ALA A 9 -14.03 2.15 5.48
CA ALA A 9 -13.14 3.31 5.52
C ALA A 9 -12.37 3.40 6.85
N GLN A 10 -13.01 3.07 7.98
CA GLN A 10 -12.35 3.03 9.29
C GLN A 10 -11.29 1.91 9.37
N GLY A 11 -11.52 0.78 8.70
CA GLY A 11 -10.55 -0.30 8.55
C GLY A 11 -9.28 0.16 7.85
N VAL A 12 -9.40 0.89 6.74
CA VAL A 12 -8.25 1.43 6.00
C VAL A 12 -7.46 2.43 6.85
N ARG A 13 -8.15 3.32 7.59
CA ARG A 13 -7.47 4.26 8.50
C ARG A 13 -6.68 3.55 9.60
N SER A 14 -7.27 2.51 10.19
CA SER A 14 -6.61 1.69 11.21
C SER A 14 -5.37 0.98 10.64
N LEU A 15 -5.47 0.51 9.40
CA LEU A 15 -4.37 -0.13 8.69
C LEU A 15 -3.21 0.84 8.42
N VAL A 16 -3.50 2.05 7.94
CA VAL A 16 -2.47 3.10 7.74
C VAL A 16 -1.80 3.46 9.06
N ALA A 17 -2.56 3.60 10.15
CA ALA A 17 -1.98 3.86 11.47
C ALA A 17 -1.04 2.74 11.91
N ALA A 18 -1.39 1.47 11.63
CA ALA A 18 -0.52 0.33 11.91
C ALA A 18 0.75 0.35 11.04
N VAL A 19 0.66 0.70 9.76
CA VAL A 19 1.84 0.89 8.88
C VAL A 19 2.78 1.95 9.43
N LEU A 20 2.25 3.11 9.84
CA LEU A 20 3.05 4.19 10.41
C LEU A 20 3.71 3.78 11.73
N LYS A 21 3.01 2.99 12.54
CA LYS A 21 3.56 2.41 13.78
C LYS A 21 4.69 1.42 13.49
N GLU A 22 4.54 0.55 12.51
CA GLU A 22 5.58 -0.41 12.09
C GLU A 22 6.82 0.29 11.53
N LYS A 23 6.61 1.33 10.71
CA LYS A 23 7.69 2.16 10.17
C LYS A 23 8.53 2.80 11.27
N GLY A 24 7.89 3.24 12.37
CA GLY A 24 8.55 3.97 13.45
C GLY A 24 9.24 5.24 12.95
N SER A 25 10.35 5.63 13.59
CA SER A 25 11.18 6.79 13.21
C SER A 25 12.31 6.44 12.23
N ASN A 26 12.26 5.27 11.58
CA ASN A 26 13.34 4.73 10.72
C ASN A 26 13.42 5.37 9.33
N GLY A 27 13.02 6.64 9.18
CA GLY A 27 12.92 7.30 7.88
C GLY A 27 11.73 6.84 7.03
N PRO A 28 11.76 7.08 5.71
CA PRO A 28 10.76 6.61 4.77
C PRO A 28 10.89 5.10 4.51
N ILE A 29 9.77 4.46 4.16
CA ILE A 29 9.74 3.07 3.70
C ILE A 29 10.41 2.99 2.32
N MET A 30 11.42 2.14 2.19
CA MET A 30 12.17 1.89 0.95
C MET A 30 12.28 0.39 0.68
N GLN A 31 12.85 0.00 -0.45
CA GLN A 31 13.06 -1.41 -0.83
C GLN A 31 13.87 -2.19 0.22
N SER A 32 14.83 -1.56 0.88
CA SER A 32 15.65 -2.16 1.93
C SER A 32 15.00 -2.15 3.32
N SER A 33 13.87 -1.47 3.49
CA SER A 33 13.17 -1.40 4.78
C SER A 33 12.55 -2.76 5.11
N THR A 34 12.58 -3.13 6.40
CA THR A 34 11.85 -4.29 6.89
C THR A 34 10.36 -4.13 6.60
N GLN A 35 9.80 -5.04 5.81
CA GLN A 35 8.39 -5.05 5.48
C GLN A 35 7.61 -5.64 6.66
N GLY A 36 6.74 -4.83 7.26
CA GLY A 36 5.88 -5.24 8.36
C GLY A 36 4.54 -5.82 7.88
N PRO A 37 3.84 -6.60 8.73
CA PRO A 37 2.58 -7.24 8.35
C PRO A 37 1.46 -6.26 8.02
N ALA A 38 1.41 -5.07 8.63
CA ALA A 38 0.42 -4.05 8.26
C ALA A 38 0.70 -3.46 6.87
N LEU A 39 1.97 -3.27 6.51
CA LEU A 39 2.34 -2.79 5.19
C LEU A 39 2.01 -3.82 4.10
N GLU A 40 2.29 -5.09 4.35
CA GLU A 40 1.86 -6.19 3.47
C GLU A 40 0.34 -6.22 3.33
N ALA A 41 -0.40 -6.13 4.43
CA ALA A 41 -1.86 -6.08 4.40
C ALA A 41 -2.39 -4.87 3.61
N LEU A 42 -1.73 -3.70 3.70
CA LEU A 42 -2.11 -2.54 2.88
C LEU A 42 -1.97 -2.84 1.39
N TRP A 43 -0.89 -3.49 0.97
CA TRP A 43 -0.70 -3.92 -0.42
C TRP A 43 -1.73 -4.92 -0.88
N GLN A 44 -2.05 -5.93 -0.06
CA GLN A 44 -3.09 -6.91 -0.39
C GLN A 44 -4.46 -6.23 -0.59
N GLN A 45 -4.77 -5.23 0.24
CA GLN A 45 -6.03 -4.49 0.14
C GLN A 45 -6.09 -3.55 -1.07
N CYS A 46 -4.95 -3.18 -1.67
CA CYS A 46 -4.91 -2.51 -2.99
C CYS A 46 -5.40 -3.43 -4.13
N CYS A 47 -5.53 -4.73 -3.87
CA CYS A 47 -6.10 -5.72 -4.80
C CYS A 47 -7.46 -6.27 -4.32
N SER A 48 -8.11 -5.61 -3.34
CA SER A 48 -9.40 -6.05 -2.80
C SER A 48 -10.51 -6.08 -3.86
N ASP A 49 -11.43 -7.05 -3.75
CA ASP A 49 -12.65 -7.11 -4.56
C ASP A 49 -13.60 -5.95 -4.27
N CYS A 50 -13.51 -5.33 -3.09
CA CYS A 50 -14.30 -4.16 -2.73
C CYS A 50 -13.69 -2.89 -3.33
N ALA A 51 -14.37 -2.27 -4.30
CA ALA A 51 -13.90 -1.08 -5.00
C ALA A 51 -13.58 0.10 -4.05
N LEU A 52 -14.38 0.29 -3.00
CA LEU A 52 -14.16 1.36 -2.01
C LEU A 52 -12.88 1.13 -1.20
N VAL A 53 -12.68 -0.10 -0.69
CA VAL A 53 -11.48 -0.47 0.05
C VAL A 53 -10.24 -0.35 -0.83
N ARG A 54 -10.32 -0.88 -2.06
CA ARG A 54 -9.24 -0.79 -3.04
C ARG A 54 -8.84 0.65 -3.33
N SER A 55 -9.81 1.52 -3.65
CA SER A 55 -9.54 2.94 -3.90
C SER A 55 -8.88 3.60 -2.69
N ALA A 56 -9.46 3.42 -1.49
CA ALA A 56 -8.94 4.04 -0.28
C ALA A 56 -7.53 3.54 0.09
N CYS A 57 -7.21 2.26 -0.15
CA CYS A 57 -5.86 1.73 0.05
C CYS A 57 -4.86 2.29 -0.96
N CYS A 58 -5.23 2.41 -2.25
CA CYS A 58 -4.39 3.06 -3.25
C CYS A 58 -4.14 4.53 -2.90
N ASP A 59 -5.18 5.27 -2.51
CA ASP A 59 -5.06 6.67 -2.08
C ASP A 59 -4.13 6.78 -0.85
N ALA A 60 -4.26 5.85 0.10
CA ALA A 60 -3.39 5.80 1.27
C ALA A 60 -1.91 5.57 0.91
N VAL A 61 -1.61 4.68 -0.04
CA VAL A 61 -0.25 4.45 -0.52
C VAL A 61 0.33 5.72 -1.15
N VAL A 62 -0.45 6.44 -1.96
CA VAL A 62 -0.04 7.72 -2.54
C VAL A 62 0.21 8.76 -1.44
N LEU A 63 -0.66 8.82 -0.44
CA LEU A 63 -0.54 9.75 0.69
C LEU A 63 0.70 9.45 1.56
N LEU A 64 1.09 8.18 1.71
CA LEU A 64 2.35 7.84 2.37
C LEU A 64 3.56 8.43 1.64
N VAL A 65 3.54 8.49 0.31
CA VAL A 65 4.61 9.12 -0.48
C VAL A 65 4.57 10.64 -0.33
N ASP A 66 3.39 11.24 -0.50
CA ASP A 66 3.18 12.69 -0.38
C ASP A 66 3.64 13.24 0.98
N GLN A 67 3.41 12.47 2.06
CA GLN A 67 3.82 12.83 3.43
C GLN A 67 5.26 12.43 3.78
N GLY A 68 6.04 11.89 2.83
CA GLY A 68 7.43 11.49 3.06
C GLY A 68 7.58 10.25 3.96
N HIS A 69 6.52 9.46 4.13
CA HIS A 69 6.55 8.19 4.85
C HIS A 69 6.98 7.01 3.99
N ALA A 70 6.91 7.12 2.67
CA ALA A 70 7.37 6.11 1.72
C ALA A 70 8.14 6.76 0.56
N ASP A 71 9.12 6.04 0.03
CA ASP A 71 9.84 6.44 -1.18
C ASP A 71 8.99 6.19 -2.44
N LEU A 72 9.03 7.15 -3.37
CA LEU A 72 8.24 7.08 -4.60
C LEU A 72 8.66 5.90 -5.49
N GLN A 73 9.97 5.64 -5.62
CA GLN A 73 10.46 4.54 -6.46
C GLN A 73 10.07 3.19 -5.87
N TYR A 74 10.13 3.08 -4.54
CA TYR A 74 9.63 1.91 -3.82
C TYR A 74 8.15 1.62 -4.13
N VAL A 75 7.28 2.63 -4.05
CA VAL A 75 5.84 2.49 -4.32
C VAL A 75 5.58 2.12 -5.78
N LEU A 76 6.18 2.82 -6.74
CA LEU A 76 5.99 2.54 -8.16
C LEU A 76 6.45 1.11 -8.52
N SER A 77 7.57 0.67 -7.96
CA SER A 77 8.05 -0.70 -8.16
C SER A 77 7.07 -1.75 -7.64
N ASN A 78 6.44 -1.52 -6.49
CA ASN A 78 5.45 -2.45 -5.95
C ASN A 78 4.15 -2.45 -6.76
N VAL A 79 3.69 -1.29 -7.22
CA VAL A 79 2.53 -1.20 -8.12
C VAL A 79 2.75 -2.03 -9.39
N LEU A 80 3.96 -1.99 -9.98
CA LEU A 80 4.29 -2.83 -11.13
C LEU A 80 4.20 -4.33 -10.81
N ILE A 81 4.53 -4.76 -9.60
CA ILE A 81 4.41 -6.17 -9.17
C ILE A 81 2.94 -6.56 -8.97
N LEU A 82 2.11 -5.64 -8.48
CA LEU A 82 0.67 -5.86 -8.25
C LEU A 82 -0.12 -5.95 -9.57
N LEU A 83 0.35 -5.30 -10.64
CA LEU A 83 -0.26 -5.39 -11.95
C LEU A 83 0.08 -6.74 -12.60
N PRO A 84 -0.90 -7.65 -12.80
CA PRO A 84 -0.64 -8.97 -13.36
C PRO A 84 -0.03 -8.91 -14.77
N SER A 85 -0.33 -7.86 -15.53
CA SER A 85 0.25 -7.59 -16.85
C SER A 85 1.71 -7.14 -16.82
N ALA A 86 2.18 -6.59 -15.70
CA ALA A 86 3.56 -6.10 -15.53
C ALA A 86 4.45 -7.07 -14.75
N ARG A 87 3.89 -8.19 -14.25
CA ARG A 87 4.63 -9.24 -13.51
C ARG A 87 5.76 -9.89 -14.31
N ASN A 88 5.70 -9.80 -15.65
CA ASN A 88 6.79 -10.25 -16.53
C ASN A 88 7.66 -9.06 -16.95
N THR A 89 8.52 -8.59 -16.04
CA THR A 89 9.46 -7.48 -16.30
C THR A 89 10.65 -7.89 -17.17
N GLN A 90 10.78 -9.17 -17.56
CA GLN A 90 11.87 -9.66 -18.41
C GLN A 90 11.88 -9.00 -19.80
N GLY A 91 10.74 -8.45 -20.26
CA GLY A 91 10.65 -7.68 -21.50
C GLY A 91 10.75 -6.15 -21.34
N LEU A 92 10.76 -5.64 -20.10
CA LEU A 92 10.66 -4.20 -19.80
C LEU A 92 12.01 -3.56 -19.44
N ILE A 93 12.98 -4.38 -19.01
CA ILE A 93 14.35 -3.94 -18.70
C ILE A 93 15.22 -4.21 -19.94
N ARG A 94 15.70 -3.13 -20.57
CA ARG A 94 16.82 -3.14 -21.53
C ARG A 94 17.97 -2.34 -20.97
#